data_AF-A0A379LM64-F1
#
_entry.id   AF-A0A379LM64-F1
#
_cell.length_a   1.000
_cell.length_b   1.000
_cell.length_c   1.000
_cell.angle_alpha   90.00
_cell.angle_beta   90.00
_cell.angle_gamma   90.00
#
_symmetry.space_group_name_H-M   'P 1'
#
loop_
_entity.id
_entity.type
_entity.pdbx_description
1 polymer ?
#
loop_
_entity_poly.entity_id
_entity_poly.type
_entity_poly.pdbx_seq_one_letter_code
_entity_poly.pdbx_strand_id
1 'polypeptide(L)'
;MINISLENSEHQALVQSYIDTLSNSDLESLKAATPQLTISALVDGRGMACPMPLLKTKVALRSVQPSESVYILATDPNSQTDLAAFCQQAGLQLLLSTATNEESTDSLEKLDTIFHLIITKTNGN
;
A
#
# COMPACT_ATOMS: atom_id res chain seq x y z
N MET A 1 -6.20 -15.97 -1.93
CA MET A 1 -7.20 -15.01 -2.49
C MET A 1 -6.92 -13.67 -1.84
N ILE A 2 -6.96 -12.57 -2.59
CA ILE A 2 -6.82 -11.22 -2.03
C ILE A 2 -8.22 -10.75 -1.66
N ASN A 3 -8.45 -10.47 -0.38
CA ASN A 3 -9.70 -9.95 0.14
C ASN A 3 -9.52 -8.46 0.45
N ILE A 4 -10.44 -7.62 0.00
CA ILE A 4 -10.41 -6.17 0.24
C ILE A 4 -11.62 -5.83 1.10
N SER A 5 -11.39 -5.45 2.35
CA SER A 5 -12.40 -5.18 3.37
C SER A 5 -12.24 -3.75 3.88
N LEU A 6 -12.56 -2.78 3.04
CA LEU A 6 -12.47 -1.36 3.37
C LEU A 6 -13.87 -0.79 3.67
N GLU A 7 -13.99 0.04 4.71
CA GLU A 7 -15.27 0.67 5.08
C GLU A 7 -15.75 1.69 4.03
N ASN A 8 -14.82 2.29 3.27
CA ASN A 8 -15.13 3.26 2.22
C ASN A 8 -15.20 2.56 0.85
N SER A 9 -16.36 2.67 0.19
CA SER A 9 -16.63 2.07 -1.12
C SER A 9 -15.73 2.61 -2.25
N GLU A 10 -15.37 3.89 -2.21
CA GLU A 10 -14.46 4.49 -3.19
C GLU A 10 -13.05 3.92 -3.02
N HIS A 11 -12.58 3.82 -1.78
CA HIS A 11 -11.28 3.22 -1.48
C HIS A 11 -11.26 1.74 -1.87
N GLN A 12 -12.35 1.01 -1.63
CA GLN A 12 -12.46 -0.39 -2.03
C GLN A 12 -12.37 -0.54 -3.55
N ALA A 13 -13.13 0.24 -4.32
CA ALA A 13 -13.09 0.20 -5.77
C ALA A 13 -11.71 0.61 -6.32
N LEU A 14 -11.08 1.62 -5.72
CA LEU A 14 -9.76 2.09 -6.11
C LEU A 14 -8.68 1.02 -5.91
N VAL A 15 -8.63 0.41 -4.71
CA VAL A 15 -7.66 -0.67 -4.43
C VAL A 15 -7.93 -1.87 -5.32
N GLN A 16 -9.19 -2.24 -5.56
CA GLN A 16 -9.53 -3.33 -6.47
C GLN A 16 -8.99 -3.06 -7.87
N SER A 17 -9.21 -1.86 -8.41
CA SER A 17 -8.67 -1.46 -9.71
C SER A 17 -7.15 -1.58 -9.77
N TYR A 18 -6.44 -1.13 -8.74
CA TYR A 18 -4.97 -1.25 -8.72
C TYR A 18 -4.50 -2.70 -8.61
N ILE A 19 -5.14 -3.52 -7.76
CA ILE A 19 -4.86 -4.96 -7.68
C ILE A 19 -5.06 -5.65 -9.04
N ASP A 20 -6.09 -5.26 -9.79
CA ASP A 20 -6.39 -5.81 -11.12
C ASP A 20 -5.36 -5.38 -12.18
N THR A 21 -4.69 -4.23 -11.99
CA THR A 21 -3.57 -3.78 -12.84
C THR A 21 -2.22 -4.39 -12.49
N LEU A 22 -2.10 -5.09 -11.35
CA LEU A 22 -0.84 -5.71 -10.95
C LEU A 22 -0.41 -6.81 -11.92
N SER A 23 0.90 -6.94 -12.12
CA SER A 23 1.44 -8.00 -12.97
C SER A 23 1.25 -9.38 -12.31
N ASN A 24 1.17 -10.44 -13.13
CA ASN A 24 1.07 -11.81 -12.61
C ASN A 24 2.18 -12.15 -11.59
N SER A 25 3.40 -11.64 -11.80
CA SER A 25 4.52 -11.84 -10.87
C SER A 25 4.31 -11.18 -9.50
N ASP A 26 3.66 -10.02 -9.45
CA ASP A 26 3.32 -9.33 -8.20
C ASP A 26 2.25 -10.12 -7.44
N LEU A 27 1.22 -10.58 -8.15
CA LEU A 27 0.15 -11.39 -7.59
C LEU A 27 0.67 -12.74 -7.06
N GLU A 28 1.62 -13.37 -7.76
CA GLU A 28 2.29 -14.59 -7.29
C GLU A 28 3.13 -14.33 -6.03
N SER A 29 3.88 -13.22 -6.00
CA SER A 29 4.68 -12.82 -4.82
C SER A 29 3.80 -12.60 -3.59
N LEU A 30 2.67 -11.90 -3.77
CA LEU A 30 1.66 -11.71 -2.72
C LEU A 30 1.09 -13.04 -2.22
N LYS A 31 0.72 -13.95 -3.13
CA LYS A 31 0.18 -15.27 -2.78
C LYS A 31 1.21 -16.16 -2.09
N ALA A 32 2.47 -16.10 -2.51
CA ALA A 32 3.56 -16.86 -1.93
C ALA A 32 3.89 -16.39 -0.51
N ALA A 33 3.86 -15.08 -0.27
CA ALA A 33 4.13 -14.51 1.04
C ALA A 33 2.94 -14.64 2.00
N THR A 34 1.70 -14.52 1.51
CA THR A 34 0.48 -14.67 2.33
C THR A 34 -0.67 -15.26 1.49
N PRO A 35 -1.06 -16.54 1.73
CA PRO A 35 -2.10 -17.21 0.93
C PRO A 35 -3.49 -16.55 1.02
N GLN A 36 -3.75 -15.92 2.17
CA GLN A 36 -5.00 -15.23 2.51
C GLN A 36 -4.70 -13.77 2.88
N LEU A 37 -4.38 -12.96 1.87
CA LEU A 37 -4.12 -11.54 2.04
C LEU A 37 -5.44 -10.80 2.27
N THR A 38 -5.60 -10.11 3.40
CA THR A 38 -6.77 -9.27 3.68
C THR A 38 -6.34 -7.82 3.84
N ILE A 39 -6.83 -6.95 2.97
CA ILE A 39 -6.56 -5.52 2.98
C ILE A 39 -7.69 -4.82 3.74
N SER A 40 -7.40 -4.31 4.94
CA SER A 40 -8.40 -3.73 5.85
C SER A 40 -8.29 -2.22 6.01
N ALA A 41 -7.22 -1.60 5.47
CA ALA A 41 -7.12 -0.14 5.39
C ALA A 41 -6.40 0.32 4.12
N LEU A 42 -6.75 1.53 3.66
CA LEU A 42 -6.05 2.27 2.60
C LEU A 42 -5.48 3.56 3.19
N VAL A 43 -4.22 3.84 2.86
CA VAL A 43 -3.55 5.10 3.15
C VAL A 43 -3.25 5.79 1.84
N ASP A 44 -4.02 6.83 1.54
CA ASP A 44 -3.73 7.72 0.43
C ASP A 44 -2.75 8.82 0.87
N GLY A 45 -1.50 8.70 0.45
CA GLY A 45 -0.42 9.66 0.61
C GLY A 45 0.01 10.29 -0.71
N ARG A 46 -0.80 10.19 -1.78
CA ARG A 46 -0.51 10.85 -3.05
C ARG A 46 -0.47 12.37 -2.87
N GLY A 47 0.51 13.03 -3.47
CA GLY A 47 0.74 14.47 -3.32
C GLY A 47 1.26 14.89 -1.94
N MET A 48 1.53 13.95 -1.03
CA MET A 48 2.10 14.25 0.29
C MET A 48 3.61 13.98 0.31
N ALA A 49 4.37 14.94 0.84
CA ALA A 49 5.79 14.74 1.11
C ALA A 49 6.01 13.89 2.38
N CYS A 50 7.12 13.14 2.41
CA CYS A 50 7.62 12.53 3.64
C CYS A 50 7.72 13.59 4.77
N PRO A 51 7.29 13.29 6.02
CA PRO A 51 6.94 11.97 6.58
C PRO A 51 5.43 11.67 6.66
N MET A 52 4.58 12.41 5.96
CA MET A 52 3.13 12.26 6.10
C MET A 52 2.60 10.85 5.75
N PRO A 53 3.04 10.21 4.65
CA PRO A 53 2.61 8.84 4.34
C PRO A 53 2.97 7.85 5.45
N LEU A 54 4.18 7.94 6.00
CA LEU A 54 4.63 7.11 7.12
C LEU A 54 3.75 7.30 8.37
N LEU A 55 3.44 8.55 8.74
CA LEU A 55 2.61 8.84 9.91
C LEU A 55 1.19 8.29 9.74
N LYS A 56 0.59 8.46 8.56
CA LYS A 56 -0.74 7.90 8.27
C LYS A 56 -0.74 6.37 8.29
N THR A 57 0.30 5.74 7.73
CA THR A 57 0.49 4.29 7.80
C THR A 57 0.56 3.79 9.24
N LYS A 58 1.29 4.50 10.11
CA LYS A 58 1.33 4.17 11.55
C LYS A 58 -0.03 4.26 12.22
N VAL A 59 -0.87 5.23 11.83
CA VAL A 59 -2.24 5.35 12.35
C VAL A 59 -3.12 4.21 11.84
N ALA A 60 -3.09 3.93 10.54
CA ALA A 60 -3.88 2.83 9.95
C ALA A 60 -3.50 1.46 10.55
N LEU A 61 -2.21 1.21 10.75
CA LEU A 61 -1.71 -0.04 11.35
C LEU A 61 -2.16 -0.25 12.81
N ARG A 62 -2.53 0.82 13.53
CA ARG A 62 -3.11 0.70 14.87
C ARG A 62 -4.55 0.17 14.82
N SER A 63 -5.28 0.48 13.77
CA SER A 63 -6.69 0.08 13.60
C SER A 63 -6.85 -1.31 12.99
N VAL A 64 -5.87 -1.80 12.22
CA VAL A 64 -5.92 -3.15 11.63
C VAL A 64 -5.52 -4.23 12.63
N GLN A 65 -6.10 -5.41 12.45
CA GLN A 65 -5.81 -6.62 13.21
C GLN A 65 -4.47 -7.23 12.79
N PRO A 66 -3.86 -8.07 13.65
CA PRO A 66 -2.73 -8.89 13.23
C PRO A 66 -3.12 -9.81 12.07
N SER A 67 -2.18 -10.04 11.15
CA SER A 67 -2.37 -10.73 9.86
C SER A 67 -3.21 -9.97 8.82
N GLU A 68 -3.69 -8.77 9.12
CA GLU A 68 -4.28 -7.87 8.13
C GLU A 68 -3.23 -6.94 7.51
N SER A 69 -3.57 -6.43 6.34
CA SER A 69 -2.71 -5.60 5.53
C SER A 69 -3.29 -4.21 5.32
N VAL A 70 -2.40 -3.25 5.18
CA VAL A 70 -2.69 -1.88 4.79
C VAL A 70 -2.13 -1.66 3.40
N TYR A 71 -2.94 -1.08 2.52
CA TYR A 71 -2.52 -0.60 1.21
C TYR A 71 -2.09 0.85 1.31
N ILE A 72 -0.95 1.22 0.75
CA ILE A 72 -0.40 2.58 0.83
C ILE A 72 -0.12 3.07 -0.59
N LEU A 73 -0.62 4.28 -0.88
CA LEU A 73 -0.32 5.04 -2.09
C LEU A 73 0.61 6.19 -1.71
N ALA A 74 1.73 6.33 -2.39
CA ALA A 74 2.64 7.46 -2.23
C ALA A 74 3.16 7.91 -3.60
N THR A 75 3.43 9.20 -3.77
CA THR A 75 4.06 9.72 -5.00
C THR A 75 5.54 10.07 -4.82
N ASP A 76 6.02 10.07 -3.57
CA ASP A 76 7.39 10.39 -3.21
C ASP A 76 8.23 9.10 -3.02
N PRO A 77 9.38 8.95 -3.72
CA PRO A 77 10.24 7.78 -3.59
C PRO A 77 10.91 7.68 -2.19
N ASN A 78 11.11 8.80 -1.49
CA ASN A 78 11.68 8.75 -0.14
C ASN A 78 10.73 8.05 0.83
N SER A 79 9.42 8.30 0.67
CA SER A 79 8.37 7.64 1.46
C SER A 79 8.40 6.11 1.33
N GLN A 80 8.75 5.56 0.16
CA GLN A 80 8.93 4.11 0.00
C GLN A 80 10.09 3.59 0.87
N THR A 81 11.22 4.29 0.87
CA THR A 81 12.40 3.91 1.66
C THR A 81 12.11 3.97 3.16
N ASP A 82 11.44 5.03 3.61
CA ASP A 82 11.08 5.21 5.02
C ASP A 82 10.06 4.16 5.49
N LEU A 83 9.07 3.82 4.66
CA LEU A 83 8.10 2.76 4.96
C LEU A 83 8.78 1.39 5.04
N ALA A 84 9.71 1.09 4.12
CA ALA A 84 10.46 -0.15 4.16
C ALA A 84 11.32 -0.26 5.43
N ALA A 85 12.03 0.81 5.80
CA ALA A 85 12.80 0.87 7.04
C ALA A 85 11.90 0.72 8.28
N PHE A 86 10.75 1.40 8.29
CA PHE A 86 9.77 1.29 9.36
C PHE A 86 9.24 -0.14 9.50
N CYS A 87 8.95 -0.84 8.40
CA CYS A 87 8.54 -2.24 8.46
C CYS A 87 9.59 -3.12 9.15
N GLN A 88 10.86 -2.96 8.77
CA GLN A 88 11.97 -3.70 9.39
C GLN A 88 12.10 -3.41 10.88
N GLN A 89 11.95 -2.15 11.30
CA GLN A 89 12.07 -1.74 12.70
C GLN A 89 10.87 -2.15 13.55
N ALA A 90 9.65 -2.08 13.00
CA ALA A 90 8.41 -2.38 13.70
C ALA A 90 8.02 -3.87 13.64
N GLY A 91 8.82 -4.72 13.00
CA GLY A 91 8.52 -6.14 12.81
C GLY A 91 7.37 -6.41 11.84
N LEU A 92 7.04 -5.44 10.97
CA LEU A 92 5.99 -5.57 9.97
C LEU A 92 6.55 -6.20 8.69
N GLN A 93 5.67 -6.79 7.90
CA GLN A 93 6.05 -7.44 6.65
C GLN A 93 5.63 -6.59 5.45
N LEU A 94 6.60 -6.11 4.67
CA LEU A 94 6.33 -5.50 3.37
C LEU A 94 6.13 -6.63 2.35
N LEU A 95 4.90 -6.78 1.85
CA LEU A 95 4.52 -7.85 0.92
C LEU A 95 4.63 -7.44 -0.54
N LEU A 96 4.32 -6.18 -0.84
CA LEU A 96 4.39 -5.63 -2.18
C LEU A 96 4.98 -4.23 -2.14
N SER A 97 5.78 -3.93 -3.14
CA SER A 97 6.26 -2.58 -3.43
C SER A 97 6.44 -2.47 -4.93
N THR A 98 5.48 -1.84 -5.60
CA THR A 98 5.50 -1.61 -7.05
C THR A 98 5.23 -0.15 -7.36
N ALA A 99 5.50 0.27 -8.58
CA ALA A 99 5.28 1.64 -9.03
C ALA A 99 4.48 1.61 -10.34
N THR A 100 3.46 2.45 -10.42
CA THR A 100 2.69 2.67 -11.65
C THR A 100 2.78 4.13 -12.03
N ASN A 101 2.78 4.42 -13.33
CA ASN A 101 2.68 5.79 -13.80
C ASN A 101 1.20 6.10 -14.03
N GLU A 102 0.65 7.10 -13.33
CA GLU A 102 -0.68 7.61 -13.67
C GLU A 102 -0.59 8.84 -14.55
N GLU A 103 -1.38 8.83 -15.63
CA GLU A 103 -1.49 9.96 -16.54
C GLU A 103 -2.45 10.99 -15.94
N SER A 104 -1.88 12.01 -15.31
CA SER A 104 -2.63 13.18 -14.86
C SER A 104 -3.24 13.87 -16.10
N THR A 105 -4.56 13.97 -16.15
CA THR A 105 -5.33 14.46 -17.32
C THR A 105 -5.19 15.98 -17.55
N ASP A 106 -4.37 16.69 -16.77
CA ASP A 106 -4.14 18.12 -16.90
C ASP A 106 -2.91 18.39 -17.78
N SER A 107 -3.13 18.99 -18.95
CA SER A 107 -2.29 18.92 -20.15
C SER A 107 -0.90 19.61 -20.07
N LEU A 108 -0.34 19.87 -18.88
CA LEU A 108 0.94 20.57 -18.73
C LEU A 108 1.87 20.07 -17.62
N GLU A 109 1.52 19.08 -16.80
CA GLU A 109 2.39 18.67 -15.67
C GLU A 109 2.63 17.16 -15.60
N LYS A 110 3.81 16.80 -15.09
CA LYS A 110 4.49 15.49 -15.21
C LYS A 110 3.60 14.29 -14.85
N LEU A 111 3.88 13.14 -15.48
CA LEU A 111 3.43 11.82 -15.00
C LEU A 111 3.88 11.65 -13.56
N ASP A 112 2.94 11.56 -12.63
CA ASP A 112 3.26 11.24 -11.25
C ASP A 112 3.36 9.72 -11.11
N THR A 113 4.56 9.25 -10.76
CA THR A 113 4.76 7.85 -10.40
C THR A 113 4.13 7.60 -9.05
N ILE A 114 3.14 6.71 -9.02
CA ILE A 114 2.48 6.24 -7.80
C ILE A 114 3.15 4.95 -7.35
N PHE A 115 3.72 4.99 -6.16
CA PHE A 115 4.21 3.83 -5.44
C PHE A 115 3.08 3.18 -4.66
N HIS A 116 2.89 1.89 -4.93
CA HIS A 116 1.92 1.02 -4.28
C HIS A 116 2.66 0.08 -3.33
N LEU A 117 2.35 0.18 -2.05
CA LEU A 117 2.92 -0.69 -1.03
C LEU A 117 1.83 -1.46 -0.30
N ILE A 118 2.09 -2.72 0.01
CA ILE A 118 1.22 -3.54 0.86
C ILE A 118 2.04 -3.97 2.07
N ILE A 119 1.61 -3.51 3.25
CA ILE A 119 2.27 -3.81 4.52
C ILE A 119 1.32 -4.64 5.37
N THR A 120 1.76 -5.80 5.82
CA THR A 120 1.03 -6.68 6.72
C THR A 120 1.51 -6.50 8.14
N LYS A 121 0.55 -6.34 9.05
CA LYS A 121 0.79 -6.35 10.48
C LYS A 121 1.06 -7.79 10.90
N THR A 122 2.28 -8.09 11.30
CA THR A 122 2.60 -9.42 11.82
C THR A 122 2.08 -9.53 13.26
N ASN A 123 1.84 -10.75 13.73
CA ASN A 123 1.50 -11.04 15.13
C ASN A 123 2.67 -10.80 16.11
N GLY A 124 3.79 -10.24 15.63
CA GLY A 124 4.99 -10.00 16.39
C GLY A 124 5.03 -8.59 16.97
N ASN A 125 4.61 -8.49 18.24
CA ASN A 125 4.74 -7.38 19.20
C ASN A 125 3.56 -6.41 19.34
#